data_AF-A0A0M6ZXH0-F1
#
_entry.id   AF-A0A0M6ZXH0-F1
#
_cell.length_a   1.000
_cell.length_b   1.000
_cell.length_c   1.000
_cell.angle_alpha   90.00
_cell.angle_beta   90.00
_cell.angle_gamma   90.00
#
_symmetry.space_group_name_H-M   'P 1'
#
loop_
_entity.id
_entity.type
_entity.pdbx_description
1 polymer ?
#
loop_
_entity_poly.entity_id
_entity_poly.type
_entity_poly.pdbx_seq_one_letter_code
_entity_poly.pdbx_strand_id
1 'polypeptide(L)'
;MKVSDQGLAFLAAHEGYVSRGYLDPAGVVTIGYGFTMRSRIFAGWWRKRHGRGLAVGDRISRDQANKLLLTLLDEEYAPPVRQDLPGLPQTQFDACVSVVYNLGSRALSWRWAQQLKAGKVSEAARLLTQTGLTAGGQRLKGLVKRRTAEARLLEHGDYGLAAAAAPPAPGSDIMELQRSLKMLGFDPGPIDGFFGAQTKAAVKDFQKAYPPLAVDGIPGPATRSALERAIALRNGTGLVGILTLLTGSGLLLEDLSGALAALILTGVPSLSAILLWLWQRRGAIFLWLKENLSSF
;
A
#
# COMPACT_ATOMS: atom_id res chain seq x y z
N MET A 1 15.16 -7.80 -23.77
CA MET A 1 13.95 -7.95 -22.93
C MET A 1 13.67 -6.64 -22.20
N LYS A 2 12.41 -6.20 -22.18
CA LYS A 2 11.92 -5.04 -21.43
C LYS A 2 11.11 -5.53 -20.23
N VAL A 3 10.91 -4.67 -19.25
CA VAL A 3 10.03 -4.97 -18.11
C VAL A 3 8.60 -5.07 -18.61
N SER A 4 7.87 -6.10 -18.18
CA SER A 4 6.47 -6.27 -18.57
C SER A 4 5.55 -5.31 -17.80
N ASP A 5 4.33 -5.13 -18.31
CA ASP A 5 3.27 -4.41 -17.62
C ASP A 5 2.96 -5.03 -16.23
N GLN A 6 2.98 -6.36 -16.13
CA GLN A 6 2.79 -7.06 -14.85
C GLN A 6 3.99 -6.84 -13.91
N GLY A 7 5.22 -6.80 -14.44
CA GLY A 7 6.42 -6.46 -13.69
C GLY A 7 6.39 -5.03 -13.15
N LEU A 8 5.90 -4.07 -13.94
CA LEU A 8 5.66 -2.70 -13.52
C LEU A 8 4.64 -2.64 -12.37
N ALA A 9 3.51 -3.33 -12.51
CA ALA A 9 2.47 -3.38 -11.49
C ALA A 9 2.99 -3.99 -10.17
N PHE A 10 3.71 -5.10 -10.28
CA PHE A 10 4.34 -5.79 -9.17
C PHE A 10 5.30 -4.88 -8.39
N LEU A 11 6.18 -4.15 -9.09
CA LEU A 11 7.14 -3.24 -8.48
C LEU A 11 6.44 -2.03 -7.85
N ALA A 12 5.50 -1.41 -8.56
CA ALA A 12 4.74 -0.26 -8.06
C ALA A 12 3.98 -0.57 -6.76
N ALA A 13 3.48 -1.81 -6.61
CA ALA A 13 2.83 -2.27 -5.39
C ALA A 13 3.77 -2.33 -4.17
N HIS A 14 5.09 -2.46 -4.38
CA HIS A 14 6.08 -2.49 -3.31
C HIS A 14 6.64 -1.11 -2.94
N GLU A 15 6.80 -0.21 -3.91
CA GLU A 15 7.38 1.12 -3.66
C GLU A 15 6.40 2.11 -3.03
N GLY A 16 5.11 1.97 -3.36
CA GLY A 16 4.10 2.95 -2.97
C GLY A 16 4.26 4.28 -3.72
N TYR A 17 3.12 4.93 -4.00
CA TYR A 17 3.12 6.18 -4.75
C TYR A 17 2.95 7.40 -3.83
N VAL A 18 3.87 8.36 -3.92
CA VAL A 18 3.80 9.63 -3.21
C VAL A 18 3.69 10.79 -4.21
N SER A 19 2.54 11.49 -4.21
CA SER A 19 2.26 12.56 -5.17
C SER A 19 3.02 13.86 -4.93
N ARG A 20 3.63 14.03 -3.76
CA ARG A 20 4.29 15.27 -3.33
C ARG A 20 5.73 15.00 -2.90
N GLY A 21 6.66 15.82 -3.35
CA GLY A 21 8.06 15.74 -2.97
C GLY A 21 8.23 15.86 -1.45
N TYR A 22 8.94 14.92 -0.85
CA TYR A 22 9.22 14.86 0.59
C TYR A 22 10.70 14.55 0.83
N LEU A 23 11.19 14.75 2.05
CA LEU A 23 12.53 14.30 2.44
C LEU A 23 12.45 12.86 2.95
N ASP A 24 13.23 11.97 2.34
CA ASP A 24 13.38 10.61 2.86
C ASP A 24 14.22 10.60 4.16
N PRO A 25 14.33 9.45 4.87
CA PRO A 25 15.16 9.35 6.07
C PRO A 25 16.65 9.67 5.86
N ALA A 26 17.13 9.66 4.61
CA ALA A 26 18.49 10.02 4.24
C ALA A 26 18.63 11.52 3.86
N GLY A 27 17.57 12.32 4.01
CA GLY A 27 17.55 13.75 3.69
C GLY A 27 17.49 14.05 2.18
N VAL A 28 17.15 13.08 1.34
CA VAL A 28 17.05 13.24 -0.12
C VAL A 28 15.61 13.55 -0.52
N VAL A 29 15.43 14.59 -1.33
CA VAL A 29 14.11 14.91 -1.89
C VAL A 29 13.65 13.81 -2.83
N THR A 30 12.52 13.20 -2.50
CA THR A 30 11.96 12.01 -3.13
C THR A 30 10.51 12.23 -3.53
N ILE A 31 10.07 11.69 -4.67
CA ILE A 31 8.69 11.78 -5.17
C ILE A 31 8.29 10.54 -5.97
N GLY A 32 6.99 10.31 -6.19
CA GLY A 32 6.50 9.21 -7.03
C GLY A 32 6.75 7.86 -6.35
N TYR A 33 7.40 6.94 -7.07
CA TYR A 33 7.76 5.60 -6.61
C TYR A 33 9.18 5.54 -6.00
N GLY A 34 9.66 6.62 -5.39
CA GLY A 34 11.04 6.71 -4.91
C GLY A 34 11.99 7.44 -5.87
N PHE A 35 11.46 8.27 -6.77
CA PHE A 35 12.30 9.04 -7.69
C PHE A 35 13.07 10.13 -6.98
N THR A 36 14.36 10.21 -7.28
CA THR A 36 15.26 11.24 -6.77
C THR A 36 16.07 11.81 -7.93
N MET A 37 16.65 13.00 -7.72
CA MET A 37 17.53 13.64 -8.70
C MET A 37 18.85 12.88 -8.97
N ARG A 38 19.08 11.75 -8.29
CA ARG A 38 20.21 10.83 -8.56
C ARG A 38 19.98 9.97 -9.81
N SER A 39 18.73 9.68 -10.17
CA SER A 39 18.40 8.98 -11.41
C SER A 39 18.62 9.92 -12.60
N ARG A 40 19.37 9.47 -13.61
CA ARG A 40 19.66 10.25 -14.82
C ARG A 40 18.37 10.45 -15.62
N ILE A 41 17.56 9.41 -15.73
CA ILE A 41 16.27 9.44 -16.46
C ILE A 41 15.30 10.38 -15.77
N PHE A 42 15.10 10.24 -14.45
CA PHE A 42 14.21 11.13 -13.71
C PHE A 42 14.71 12.58 -13.74
N ALA A 43 15.99 12.82 -13.45
CA ALA A 43 16.54 14.17 -13.41
C ALA A 43 16.47 14.86 -14.78
N GLY A 44 16.70 14.12 -15.88
CA GLY A 44 16.54 14.63 -17.23
C GLY A 44 15.09 14.99 -17.55
N TRP A 45 14.15 14.08 -17.28
CA TRP A 45 12.72 14.32 -17.46
C TRP A 45 12.22 15.51 -16.64
N TRP A 46 12.63 15.58 -15.37
CA TRP A 46 12.21 16.62 -14.44
C TRP A 46 12.72 18.01 -14.87
N ARG A 47 14.02 18.14 -15.15
CA ARG A 47 14.60 19.42 -15.60
C ARG A 47 14.01 19.88 -16.92
N LYS A 48 13.77 18.97 -17.87
CA LYS A 48 13.12 19.30 -19.14
C LYS A 48 11.72 19.90 -18.94
N ARG A 49 10.99 19.45 -17.93
CA ARG A 49 9.62 19.90 -17.63
C ARG A 49 9.56 21.15 -16.75
N HIS A 50 10.44 21.25 -15.76
CA HIS A 50 10.36 22.26 -14.70
C HIS A 50 11.46 23.32 -14.76
N GLY A 51 12.51 23.13 -15.57
CA GLY A 51 13.65 24.05 -15.66
C GLY A 51 14.55 24.10 -14.42
N ARG A 52 14.24 23.33 -13.37
CA ARG A 52 14.97 23.29 -12.09
C ARG A 52 15.00 21.88 -11.49
N GLY A 53 15.77 21.70 -10.42
CA GLY A 53 15.75 20.46 -9.64
C GLY A 53 14.44 20.25 -8.87
N LEU A 54 14.19 18.99 -8.48
CA LEU A 54 13.09 18.60 -7.61
C LEU A 54 13.25 19.26 -6.23
N ALA A 55 12.16 19.83 -5.72
CA ALA A 55 12.08 20.45 -4.41
C ALA A 55 10.96 19.82 -3.57
N VAL A 56 11.07 19.97 -2.25
CA VAL A 56 10.00 19.56 -1.32
C VAL A 56 8.72 20.31 -1.67
N GLY A 57 7.60 19.62 -1.69
CA GLY A 57 6.30 20.20 -2.03
C GLY A 57 5.94 20.15 -3.52
N ASP A 58 6.88 19.86 -4.42
CA ASP A 58 6.60 19.63 -5.84
C ASP A 58 5.63 18.47 -6.03
N ARG A 59 4.95 18.42 -7.18
CA ARG A 59 3.93 17.41 -7.47
C ARG A 59 4.21 16.68 -8.78
N ILE A 60 3.89 15.39 -8.78
CA ILE A 60 3.82 14.53 -9.96
C ILE A 60 2.45 13.84 -9.95
N SER A 61 1.85 13.58 -11.11
CA SER A 61 0.65 12.73 -11.19
C SER A 61 1.01 11.24 -11.19
N ARG A 62 0.07 10.36 -10.83
CA ARG A 62 0.34 8.91 -10.85
C ARG A 62 0.58 8.39 -12.27
N ASP A 63 -0.15 8.91 -13.25
CA ASP A 63 0.09 8.59 -14.66
C ASP A 63 1.51 8.98 -15.11
N GLN A 64 1.95 10.20 -14.77
CA GLN A 64 3.32 10.64 -15.05
C GLN A 64 4.34 9.74 -14.36
N ALA A 65 4.07 9.38 -13.09
CA ALA A 65 4.95 8.50 -12.34
C ALA A 65 4.99 7.08 -12.91
N ASN A 66 3.88 6.51 -13.37
CA ASN A 66 3.82 5.18 -13.98
C ASN A 66 4.62 5.14 -15.29
N LYS A 67 4.38 6.12 -16.18
CA LYS A 67 5.10 6.23 -17.46
C LYS A 67 6.60 6.40 -17.24
N LEU A 68 6.96 7.26 -16.29
CA LEU A 68 8.35 7.51 -15.94
C LEU A 68 9.00 6.30 -15.26
N LEU A 69 8.28 5.57 -14.41
CA LEU A 69 8.77 4.35 -13.77
C LEU A 69 9.11 3.32 -14.83
N LEU A 70 8.23 3.05 -15.80
CA LEU A 70 8.49 2.10 -16.88
C LEU A 70 9.76 2.45 -17.66
N THR A 71 9.91 3.71 -18.06
CA THR A 71 11.12 4.18 -18.76
C THR A 71 12.37 4.02 -17.89
N LEU A 72 12.27 4.40 -16.62
CA LEU A 72 13.38 4.31 -15.67
C LEU A 72 13.81 2.86 -15.43
N LEU A 73 12.86 1.93 -15.29
CA LEU A 73 13.16 0.51 -15.15
C LEU A 73 13.87 -0.04 -16.38
N ASP A 74 13.37 0.23 -17.57
CA ASP A 74 13.94 -0.27 -18.83
C ASP A 74 15.36 0.26 -19.13
N GLU A 75 15.61 1.51 -18.75
CA GLU A 75 16.83 2.26 -19.11
C GLU A 75 17.91 2.25 -18.01
N GLU A 76 17.55 2.10 -16.73
CA GLU A 76 18.52 2.14 -15.62
C GLU A 76 18.68 0.80 -14.89
N TYR A 77 17.61 0.02 -14.72
CA TYR A 77 17.62 -1.16 -13.83
C TYR A 77 17.62 -2.49 -14.60
N ALA A 78 16.96 -2.53 -15.75
CA ALA A 78 16.93 -3.66 -16.65
C ALA A 78 18.26 -3.95 -17.38
N PRO A 79 19.10 -2.96 -17.78
CA PRO A 79 20.34 -3.26 -18.50
C PRO A 79 21.30 -4.17 -17.73
N PRO A 80 21.59 -3.96 -16.43
CA PRO A 80 22.41 -4.89 -15.65
C PRO A 80 21.86 -6.31 -15.62
N VAL A 81 20.53 -6.48 -15.49
CA VAL A 81 19.89 -7.81 -15.51
C VAL A 81 20.08 -8.48 -16.87
N ARG A 82 19.89 -7.76 -17.97
CA ARG A 82 20.10 -8.29 -19.33
C ARG A 82 21.54 -8.75 -19.56
N GLN A 83 22.50 -8.01 -19.01
CA GLN A 83 23.92 -8.30 -19.16
C GLN A 83 24.34 -9.53 -18.33
N ASP A 84 23.92 -9.59 -17.06
CA ASP A 84 24.36 -10.62 -16.14
C ASP A 84 23.56 -11.93 -16.25
N LEU A 85 22.29 -11.84 -16.63
CA LEU A 85 21.33 -12.95 -16.71
C LEU A 85 20.64 -12.94 -18.08
N PRO A 86 21.37 -13.20 -19.17
CA PRO A 86 20.79 -13.22 -20.51
C PRO A 86 19.84 -14.42 -20.66
N GLY A 87 18.76 -14.24 -21.42
CA GLY A 87 17.85 -15.32 -21.80
C GLY A 87 16.86 -15.78 -20.73
N LEU A 88 16.68 -15.02 -19.64
CA LEU A 88 15.65 -15.32 -18.64
C LEU A 88 14.23 -15.31 -19.24
N PRO A 89 13.32 -16.19 -18.75
CA PRO A 89 11.88 -16.01 -18.90
C PRO A 89 11.42 -14.64 -18.37
N GLN A 90 10.36 -14.09 -18.96
CA GLN A 90 9.87 -12.73 -18.65
C GLN A 90 9.59 -12.53 -17.14
N THR A 91 8.99 -13.51 -16.48
CA THR A 91 8.66 -13.43 -15.05
C THR A 91 9.92 -13.40 -14.17
N GLN A 92 10.93 -14.19 -14.51
CA GLN A 92 12.22 -14.20 -13.81
C GLN A 92 12.98 -12.89 -14.04
N PHE A 93 12.93 -12.36 -15.26
CA PHE A 93 13.49 -11.07 -15.60
C PHE A 93 12.85 -9.94 -14.77
N ASP A 94 11.52 -9.89 -14.71
CA ASP A 94 10.78 -8.90 -13.92
C ASP A 94 11.10 -9.02 -12.41
N ALA A 95 11.18 -10.24 -11.87
CA ALA A 95 11.61 -10.47 -10.50
C ALA A 95 13.02 -9.89 -10.25
N CYS A 96 13.99 -10.20 -11.11
CA CYS A 96 15.35 -9.69 -11.00
C CYS A 96 15.40 -8.16 -11.08
N VAL A 97 14.61 -7.54 -11.96
CA VAL A 97 14.54 -6.07 -12.01
C VAL A 97 13.97 -5.48 -10.73
N SER A 98 12.95 -6.10 -10.12
CA SER A 98 12.43 -5.68 -8.80
C SER A 98 13.48 -5.77 -7.70
N VAL A 99 14.31 -6.82 -7.72
CA VAL A 99 15.45 -6.97 -6.80
C VAL A 99 16.46 -5.84 -7.00
N VAL A 100 16.86 -5.59 -8.25
CA VAL A 100 17.86 -4.58 -8.62
C VAL A 100 17.36 -3.16 -8.32
N TYR A 101 16.05 -2.90 -8.45
CA TYR A 101 15.46 -1.63 -8.04
C TYR A 101 15.64 -1.36 -6.55
N ASN A 102 15.41 -2.38 -5.71
CA ASN A 102 15.46 -2.23 -4.26
C ASN A 102 16.88 -2.25 -3.69
N LEU A 103 17.75 -3.13 -4.23
CA LEU A 103 19.07 -3.43 -3.66
C LEU A 103 20.24 -2.93 -4.51
N GLY A 104 19.95 -2.40 -5.71
CA GLY A 104 20.95 -1.99 -6.69
C GLY A 104 21.52 -3.16 -7.50
N SER A 105 22.21 -2.84 -8.60
CA SER A 105 22.78 -3.83 -9.54
C SER A 105 23.81 -4.77 -8.91
N ARG A 106 24.46 -4.36 -7.83
CA ARG A 106 25.39 -5.21 -7.07
C ARG A 106 24.72 -6.47 -6.52
N ALA A 107 23.40 -6.49 -6.35
CA ALA A 107 22.67 -7.68 -5.93
C ALA A 107 22.81 -8.85 -6.93
N LEU A 108 23.15 -8.58 -8.20
CA LEU A 108 23.36 -9.60 -9.23
C LEU A 108 24.66 -10.41 -9.07
N SER A 109 25.56 -9.98 -8.18
CA SER A 109 26.75 -10.77 -7.81
C SER A 109 26.51 -11.66 -6.58
N TRP A 110 25.36 -11.55 -5.92
CA TRP A 110 25.07 -12.27 -4.69
C TRP A 110 24.65 -13.72 -4.95
N ARG A 111 24.64 -14.54 -3.89
CA ARG A 111 24.43 -15.99 -3.97
C ARG A 111 23.15 -16.39 -4.71
N TRP A 112 22.03 -15.69 -4.50
CA TRP A 112 20.77 -16.00 -5.18
C TRP A 112 20.91 -15.87 -6.71
N ALA A 113 21.56 -14.81 -7.19
CA ALA A 113 21.75 -14.55 -8.62
C ALA A 113 22.75 -15.54 -9.23
N GLN A 114 23.77 -15.95 -8.46
CA GLN A 114 24.71 -17.01 -8.89
C GLN A 114 24.00 -18.35 -9.09
N GLN A 115 23.07 -18.72 -8.21
CA GLN A 115 22.28 -19.95 -8.38
C GLN A 115 21.35 -19.85 -9.58
N LEU A 116 20.76 -18.68 -9.83
CA LEU A 116 19.94 -18.44 -11.01
C LEU A 116 20.77 -18.53 -12.31
N LYS A 117 21.98 -17.97 -12.35
CA LYS A 117 22.94 -18.11 -13.47
C LYS A 117 23.27 -19.59 -13.76
N ALA A 118 23.29 -20.42 -12.72
CA ALA A 118 23.51 -21.87 -12.83
C ALA A 118 22.24 -22.67 -13.17
N GLY A 119 21.11 -22.02 -13.48
CA GLY A 119 19.83 -22.66 -13.79
C GLY A 119 19.09 -23.23 -12.57
N LYS A 120 19.58 -23.00 -11.35
CA LYS A 120 19.01 -23.54 -10.10
C LYS A 120 17.96 -22.58 -9.53
N VAL A 121 16.82 -22.50 -10.22
CA VAL A 121 15.75 -21.52 -9.92
C VAL A 121 15.21 -21.65 -8.49
N SER A 122 14.85 -22.85 -8.04
CA SER A 122 14.31 -23.06 -6.67
C SER A 122 15.30 -22.67 -5.58
N GLU A 123 16.59 -22.97 -5.76
CA GLU A 123 17.62 -22.57 -4.80
C GLU A 123 17.84 -21.04 -4.82
N ALA A 124 17.79 -20.43 -6.00
CA ALA A 124 17.83 -18.97 -6.12
C ALA A 124 16.66 -18.31 -5.38
N ALA A 125 15.44 -18.81 -5.56
CA ALA A 125 14.24 -18.32 -4.89
C ALA A 125 14.33 -18.48 -3.37
N ARG A 126 14.76 -19.66 -2.89
CA ARG A 126 15.00 -19.91 -1.45
C ARG A 126 15.97 -18.91 -0.85
N LEU A 127 17.11 -18.66 -1.50
CA LEU A 127 18.12 -17.69 -1.06
C LEU A 127 17.58 -16.25 -1.11
N LEU A 128 16.75 -15.92 -2.10
CA LEU A 128 16.16 -14.60 -2.24
C LEU A 128 15.27 -14.23 -1.05
N THR A 129 14.52 -15.18 -0.48
CA THR A 129 13.70 -14.95 0.74
C THR A 129 14.49 -14.49 1.96
N GLN A 130 15.81 -14.68 1.95
CA GLN A 130 16.72 -14.36 3.06
C GLN A 130 17.62 -13.15 2.75
N THR A 131 17.47 -12.55 1.57
CA THR A 131 18.38 -11.54 1.04
C THR A 131 17.89 -10.13 1.32
N GLY A 132 18.75 -9.20 1.77
CA GLY A 132 18.40 -7.78 1.84
C GLY A 132 17.21 -7.46 2.76
N LEU A 133 17.12 -8.13 3.91
CA LEU A 133 15.96 -8.04 4.81
C LEU A 133 16.08 -6.93 5.88
N THR A 134 17.19 -6.21 5.91
CA THR A 134 17.53 -5.28 6.99
C THR A 134 17.75 -3.86 6.48
N ALA A 135 17.32 -2.87 7.24
CA ALA A 135 17.73 -1.47 7.08
C ALA A 135 18.14 -0.92 8.45
N GLY A 136 19.28 -0.21 8.52
CA GLY A 136 19.83 0.27 9.79
C GLY A 136 20.11 -0.85 10.80
N GLY A 137 20.47 -2.06 10.34
CA GLY A 137 20.69 -3.23 11.18
C GLY A 137 19.43 -3.95 11.67
N GLN A 138 18.23 -3.38 11.45
CA GLN A 138 16.97 -3.99 11.88
C GLN A 138 16.28 -4.74 10.75
N ARG A 139 15.78 -5.94 11.05
CA ARG A 139 15.00 -6.75 10.12
C ARG A 139 13.59 -6.15 9.93
N LEU A 140 13.22 -5.88 8.68
CA LEU A 140 11.95 -5.22 8.36
C LEU A 140 10.93 -6.21 7.78
N LYS A 141 9.73 -6.28 8.39
CA LYS A 141 8.62 -7.12 7.91
C LYS A 141 8.25 -6.85 6.45
N GLY A 142 8.32 -5.58 6.01
CA GLY A 142 8.07 -5.18 4.63
C GLY A 142 9.05 -5.79 3.63
N LEU A 143 10.35 -5.80 3.97
CA LEU A 143 11.39 -6.40 3.11
C LEU A 143 11.23 -7.92 3.02
N VAL A 144 10.86 -8.59 4.13
CA VAL A 144 10.52 -10.02 4.11
C VAL A 144 9.39 -10.31 3.13
N LYS A 145 8.26 -9.57 3.24
CA LYS A 145 7.12 -9.76 2.33
C LYS A 145 7.51 -9.56 0.86
N ARG A 146 8.29 -8.51 0.57
CA ARG A 146 8.79 -8.24 -0.79
C ARG A 146 9.66 -9.38 -1.32
N ARG A 147 10.65 -9.83 -0.56
CA ARG A 147 11.54 -10.92 -0.99
C ARG A 147 10.79 -12.24 -1.21
N THR A 148 9.80 -12.53 -0.37
CA THR A 148 8.92 -13.69 -0.57
C THR A 148 8.11 -13.58 -1.86
N ALA A 149 7.56 -12.40 -2.17
CA ALA A 149 6.82 -12.18 -3.41
C ALA A 149 7.72 -12.31 -4.65
N GLU A 150 8.93 -11.74 -4.61
CA GLU A 150 9.89 -11.86 -5.71
C GLU A 150 10.40 -13.30 -5.89
N ALA A 151 10.62 -14.04 -4.80
CA ALA A 151 10.97 -15.46 -4.87
C ALA A 151 9.86 -16.28 -5.52
N ARG A 152 8.59 -16.02 -5.17
CA ARG A 152 7.43 -16.65 -5.80
C ARG A 152 7.34 -16.32 -7.29
N LEU A 153 7.57 -15.06 -7.67
CA LEU A 153 7.58 -14.65 -9.07
C LEU A 153 8.73 -15.32 -9.84
N LEU A 154 9.92 -15.41 -9.23
CA LEU A 154 11.08 -16.06 -9.82
C LEU A 154 10.86 -17.56 -10.05
N GLU A 155 10.29 -18.26 -9.06
CA GLU A 155 10.16 -19.72 -9.09
C GLU A 155 8.92 -20.20 -9.87
N HIS A 156 7.79 -19.54 -9.65
CA HIS A 156 6.49 -20.00 -10.14
C HIS A 156 5.89 -19.12 -11.24
N GLY A 157 6.54 -18.00 -11.59
CA GLY A 157 5.99 -17.03 -12.53
C GLY A 157 4.74 -16.33 -12.01
N ASP A 158 4.51 -16.39 -10.70
CA ASP A 158 3.30 -15.91 -10.08
C ASP A 158 3.56 -14.56 -9.41
N TYR A 159 3.06 -13.51 -10.05
CA TYR A 159 3.16 -12.15 -9.53
C TYR A 159 2.37 -11.93 -8.24
N GLY A 160 1.56 -12.90 -7.78
CA GLY A 160 0.65 -12.73 -6.66
C GLY A 160 -0.47 -11.72 -6.94
N LEU A 161 -0.67 -11.39 -8.23
CA LEU A 161 -1.58 -10.36 -8.75
C LEU A 161 -2.99 -10.88 -8.99
N ALA A 162 -3.35 -12.09 -8.53
CA ALA A 162 -4.73 -12.60 -8.61
C ALA A 162 -5.77 -11.74 -7.84
N ALA A 163 -5.36 -10.64 -7.21
CA ALA A 163 -6.23 -9.55 -6.73
C ALA A 163 -5.71 -8.12 -7.03
N ALA A 164 -4.64 -7.96 -7.83
CA ALA A 164 -4.10 -6.65 -8.18
C ALA A 164 -4.01 -6.56 -9.70
N ALA A 165 -4.99 -5.85 -10.26
CA ALA A 165 -5.20 -5.61 -11.68
C ALA A 165 -3.89 -5.27 -12.42
N ALA A 166 -3.88 -5.53 -13.74
CA ALA A 166 -2.99 -4.93 -14.71
C ALA A 166 -2.53 -3.52 -14.26
N PRO A 167 -1.27 -3.10 -14.54
CA PRO A 167 -0.77 -1.81 -14.07
C PRO A 167 -1.85 -0.78 -14.33
N PRO A 168 -2.33 -0.08 -13.28
CA PRO A 168 -3.58 0.64 -13.36
C PRO A 168 -3.55 1.49 -14.62
N ALA A 169 -4.45 1.18 -15.57
CA ALA A 169 -4.56 1.94 -16.81
C ALA A 169 -4.53 3.42 -16.46
N PRO A 170 -3.86 4.30 -17.22
CA PRO A 170 -3.81 5.72 -16.93
C PRO A 170 -5.15 6.27 -16.42
N GLY A 171 -5.19 6.73 -15.17
CA GLY A 171 -6.41 7.26 -14.54
C GLY A 171 -7.31 6.24 -13.83
N SER A 172 -7.04 4.94 -13.87
CA SER A 172 -7.86 3.92 -13.19
C SER A 172 -7.82 4.03 -11.67
N ASP A 173 -6.74 4.56 -11.08
CA ASP A 173 -6.68 4.90 -9.64
C ASP A 173 -7.57 6.10 -9.28
N ILE A 174 -7.70 7.05 -10.21
CA ILE A 174 -8.62 8.18 -10.10
C ILE A 174 -10.05 7.69 -10.34
N MET A 175 -10.29 6.77 -11.29
CA MET A 175 -11.60 6.15 -11.49
C MET A 175 -12.03 5.35 -10.26
N GLU A 176 -11.11 4.62 -9.62
CA GLU A 176 -11.39 3.88 -8.40
C GLU A 176 -11.68 4.81 -7.23
N LEU A 177 -10.93 5.92 -7.12
CA LEU A 177 -11.24 7.00 -6.18
C LEU A 177 -12.60 7.64 -6.47
N GLN A 178 -12.92 7.96 -7.71
CA GLN A 178 -14.19 8.53 -8.14
C GLN A 178 -15.34 7.56 -7.84
N ARG A 179 -15.18 6.26 -8.14
CA ARG A 179 -16.16 5.21 -7.77
C ARG A 179 -16.36 5.15 -6.26
N SER A 180 -15.27 5.16 -5.50
CA SER A 180 -15.28 5.11 -4.03
C SER A 180 -16.03 6.30 -3.43
N LEU A 181 -15.68 7.52 -3.87
CA LEU A 181 -16.33 8.76 -3.43
C LEU A 181 -17.82 8.75 -3.78
N LYS A 182 -18.16 8.39 -5.02
CA LYS A 182 -19.55 8.29 -5.49
C LYS A 182 -20.37 7.27 -4.70
N MET A 183 -19.77 6.12 -4.42
CA MET A 183 -20.41 5.07 -3.62
C MET A 183 -20.68 5.51 -2.18
N LEU A 184 -19.80 6.35 -1.61
CA LEU A 184 -19.95 6.94 -0.29
C LEU A 184 -20.84 8.21 -0.27
N GLY A 185 -21.44 8.58 -1.40
CA GLY A 185 -22.37 9.70 -1.50
C GLY A 185 -21.73 11.07 -1.77
N PHE A 186 -20.42 11.13 -2.04
CA PHE A 186 -19.74 12.34 -2.51
C PHE A 186 -19.82 12.43 -4.03
N ASP A 187 -19.88 13.64 -4.61
CA ASP A 187 -19.95 13.81 -6.06
C ASP A 187 -18.59 14.22 -6.67
N PRO A 188 -17.81 13.26 -7.19
CA PRO A 188 -16.52 13.58 -7.82
C PRO A 188 -16.66 13.98 -9.30
N GLY A 189 -17.88 14.05 -9.83
CA GLY A 189 -18.16 14.20 -11.26
C GLY A 189 -18.14 12.86 -12.02
N PRO A 190 -17.90 12.87 -13.34
CA PRO A 190 -17.78 11.66 -14.15
C PRO A 190 -16.67 10.73 -13.66
N ILE A 191 -16.86 9.42 -13.83
CA ILE A 191 -15.84 8.41 -13.54
C ILE A 191 -14.96 8.26 -14.80
N ASP A 192 -14.21 9.30 -15.10
CA ASP A 192 -13.41 9.47 -16.32
C ASP A 192 -11.90 9.29 -16.08
N GLY A 193 -11.49 9.09 -14.83
CA GLY A 193 -10.09 8.98 -14.46
C GLY A 193 -9.33 10.31 -14.46
N PHE A 194 -10.03 11.44 -14.57
CA PHE A 194 -9.47 12.78 -14.53
C PHE A 194 -9.66 13.41 -13.14
N PHE A 195 -8.55 13.78 -12.48
CA PHE A 195 -8.62 14.44 -11.17
C PHE A 195 -8.91 15.94 -11.34
N GLY A 196 -10.15 16.25 -11.72
CA GLY A 196 -10.63 17.61 -11.95
C GLY A 196 -11.03 18.36 -10.68
N ALA A 197 -11.56 19.57 -10.85
CA ALA A 197 -12.02 20.42 -9.75
C ALA A 197 -13.11 19.73 -8.90
N GLN A 198 -14.03 18.99 -9.55
CA GLN A 198 -15.11 18.24 -8.89
C GLN A 198 -14.56 17.09 -8.04
N THR A 199 -13.68 16.26 -8.61
CA THR A 199 -13.04 15.16 -7.85
C THR A 199 -12.24 15.69 -6.66
N LYS A 200 -11.52 16.82 -6.81
CA LYS A 200 -10.81 17.47 -5.71
C LYS A 200 -11.76 18.00 -4.64
N ALA A 201 -12.90 18.58 -5.02
CA ALA A 201 -13.92 19.03 -4.07
C ALA A 201 -14.50 17.84 -3.28
N ALA A 202 -14.88 16.76 -3.96
CA ALA A 202 -15.35 15.54 -3.32
C ALA A 202 -14.33 14.93 -2.35
N VAL A 203 -13.04 14.94 -2.68
CA VAL A 203 -11.99 14.51 -1.75
C VAL A 203 -11.94 15.40 -0.51
N LYS A 204 -12.05 16.73 -0.66
CA LYS A 204 -12.08 17.64 0.49
C LYS A 204 -13.31 17.40 1.37
N ASP A 205 -14.46 17.18 0.76
CA ASP A 205 -15.70 16.95 1.51
C ASP A 205 -15.65 15.61 2.25
N PHE A 206 -15.09 14.58 1.62
CA PHE A 206 -14.75 13.34 2.31
C PHE A 206 -13.78 13.58 3.48
N GLN A 207 -12.68 14.31 3.26
CA GLN A 207 -11.73 14.59 4.35
C GLN A 207 -12.36 15.35 5.53
N LYS A 208 -13.27 16.29 5.27
CA LYS A 208 -14.03 16.99 6.33
C LYS A 208 -14.94 16.04 7.10
N ALA A 209 -15.58 15.10 6.40
CA ALA A 209 -16.53 14.16 7.00
C ALA A 209 -15.85 13.08 7.86
N TYR A 210 -14.56 12.82 7.66
CA TYR A 210 -13.81 11.76 8.35
C TYR A 210 -12.57 12.29 9.09
N PRO A 211 -12.71 12.96 10.25
CA PRO A 211 -11.59 13.32 11.11
C PRO A 211 -10.77 12.08 11.55
N PRO A 212 -9.43 12.19 11.77
CA PRO A 212 -8.61 13.40 11.80
C PRO A 212 -7.90 13.70 10.47
N LEU A 213 -8.55 13.48 9.32
CA LEU A 213 -7.93 13.75 8.02
C LEU A 213 -7.67 15.24 7.78
N ALA A 214 -6.51 15.54 7.17
CA ALA A 214 -6.21 16.89 6.68
C ALA A 214 -7.07 17.20 5.45
N VAL A 215 -7.72 18.37 5.43
CA VAL A 215 -8.62 18.81 4.34
C VAL A 215 -7.84 19.52 3.22
N ASP A 216 -6.92 18.81 2.59
CA ASP A 216 -6.03 19.36 1.56
C ASP A 216 -6.49 19.04 0.11
N GLY A 217 -7.52 18.22 -0.05
CA GLY A 217 -8.03 17.73 -1.33
C GLY A 217 -7.06 16.76 -2.01
N ILE A 218 -6.16 16.15 -1.25
CA ILE A 218 -5.19 15.17 -1.73
C ILE A 218 -5.56 13.79 -1.16
N PRO A 219 -5.86 12.80 -2.01
CA PRO A 219 -6.11 11.43 -1.57
C PRO A 219 -4.78 10.74 -1.20
N GLY A 220 -4.12 11.21 -0.14
CA GLY A 220 -2.91 10.60 0.43
C GLY A 220 -3.22 9.29 1.16
N PRO A 221 -2.21 8.61 1.74
CA PRO A 221 -2.39 7.31 2.39
C PRO A 221 -3.49 7.30 3.45
N ALA A 222 -3.53 8.30 4.33
CA ALA A 222 -4.57 8.42 5.36
C ALA A 222 -5.98 8.51 4.76
N THR A 223 -6.17 9.35 3.75
CA THR A 223 -7.46 9.51 3.05
C THR A 223 -7.88 8.22 2.35
N ARG A 224 -6.95 7.51 1.69
CA ARG A 224 -7.22 6.24 1.01
C ARG A 224 -7.59 5.13 1.97
N SER A 225 -6.84 4.96 3.07
CA SER A 225 -7.20 3.98 4.09
C SER A 225 -8.53 4.32 4.76
N ALA A 226 -8.87 5.60 4.90
CA ALA A 226 -10.20 5.99 5.38
C ALA A 226 -11.30 5.65 4.38
N LEU A 227 -11.09 5.89 3.09
CA LEU A 227 -12.01 5.49 2.01
C LEU A 227 -12.25 3.99 2.02
N GLU A 228 -11.19 3.18 2.04
CA GLU A 228 -11.28 1.72 2.10
C GLU A 228 -12.09 1.24 3.30
N ARG A 229 -11.83 1.79 4.49
CA ARG A 229 -12.60 1.48 5.70
C ARG A 229 -14.07 1.86 5.57
N ALA A 230 -14.36 3.06 5.03
CA ALA A 230 -15.74 3.52 4.85
C ALA A 230 -16.51 2.63 3.86
N ILE A 231 -15.86 2.20 2.78
CA ILE A 231 -16.44 1.26 1.80
C ILE A 231 -16.68 -0.11 2.43
N ALA A 232 -15.72 -0.65 3.19
CA ALA A 232 -15.86 -1.93 3.87
C ALA A 232 -17.00 -1.91 4.90
N LEU A 233 -17.19 -0.80 5.62
CA LEU A 233 -18.31 -0.62 6.54
C LEU A 233 -19.65 -0.55 5.78
N ARG A 234 -19.71 0.17 4.66
CA ARG A 234 -20.90 0.26 3.81
C ARG A 234 -21.32 -1.08 3.21
N ASN A 235 -20.34 -1.90 2.83
CA ASN A 235 -20.58 -3.21 2.19
C ASN A 235 -20.73 -4.35 3.22
N GLY A 236 -20.79 -4.05 4.53
CA GLY A 236 -20.98 -5.05 5.59
C GLY A 236 -19.74 -5.89 5.95
N THR A 237 -18.69 -5.87 5.13
CA THR A 237 -17.43 -6.60 5.37
C THR A 237 -16.65 -6.10 6.59
N GLY A 238 -16.77 -4.82 6.95
CA GLY A 238 -16.15 -4.26 8.15
C GLY A 238 -16.78 -4.74 9.46
N LEU A 239 -18.10 -5.02 9.45
CA LEU A 239 -18.83 -5.51 10.63
C LEU A 239 -18.44 -6.95 10.96
N VAL A 240 -18.21 -7.79 9.94
CA VAL A 240 -17.75 -9.19 10.13
C VAL A 240 -16.39 -9.23 10.84
N GLY A 241 -15.47 -8.33 10.47
CA GLY A 241 -14.14 -8.22 11.09
C GLY A 241 -14.18 -7.78 12.56
N ILE A 242 -15.02 -6.78 12.89
CA ILE A 242 -15.23 -6.31 14.27
C ILE A 242 -15.92 -7.39 15.11
N LEU A 243 -16.90 -8.11 14.55
CA LEU A 243 -17.61 -9.17 15.25
C LEU A 243 -16.67 -10.35 15.56
N THR A 244 -15.78 -10.72 14.63
CA THR A 244 -14.77 -11.79 14.84
C THR A 244 -13.80 -11.43 15.96
N LEU A 245 -13.40 -10.16 16.05
CA LEU A 245 -12.51 -9.65 17.11
C LEU A 245 -13.19 -9.63 18.49
N LEU A 246 -14.51 -9.41 18.54
CA LEU A 246 -15.26 -9.32 19.79
C LEU A 246 -15.74 -10.68 20.31
N THR A 247 -16.01 -11.66 19.44
CA THR A 247 -16.52 -12.98 19.85
C THR A 247 -15.45 -14.06 19.91
N GLY A 248 -14.22 -13.79 19.44
CA GLY A 248 -13.07 -14.70 19.51
C GLY A 248 -13.24 -16.03 18.77
N SER A 249 -14.35 -16.22 18.06
CA SER A 249 -14.75 -17.47 17.44
C SER A 249 -14.96 -17.21 15.95
N GLY A 250 -14.09 -17.77 15.11
CA GLY A 250 -14.15 -17.70 13.65
C GLY A 250 -15.32 -18.48 13.06
N LEU A 251 -16.56 -18.15 13.45
CA LEU A 251 -17.76 -18.64 12.82
C LEU A 251 -18.11 -17.74 11.64
N LEU A 252 -17.96 -18.30 10.44
CA LEU A 252 -18.47 -17.72 9.20
C LEU A 252 -20.00 -17.65 9.32
N LEU A 253 -20.51 -16.44 9.53
CA LEU A 253 -21.94 -16.17 9.49
C LEU A 253 -22.25 -15.71 8.08
N GLU A 254 -22.88 -16.59 7.30
CA GLU A 254 -23.24 -16.29 5.91
C GLU A 254 -24.29 -15.15 5.84
N ASP A 255 -25.10 -14.94 6.90
CA ASP A 255 -26.16 -13.93 6.91
C ASP A 255 -26.25 -13.12 8.22
N LEU A 256 -26.67 -11.85 8.09
CA LEU A 256 -26.82 -10.86 9.18
C LEU A 256 -27.78 -11.32 10.30
N SER A 257 -28.73 -12.19 9.98
CA SER A 257 -29.68 -12.78 10.94
C SER A 257 -29.01 -13.73 11.93
N GLY A 258 -28.00 -14.49 11.48
CA GLY A 258 -27.24 -15.40 12.34
C GLY A 258 -26.36 -14.67 13.35
N ALA A 259 -25.82 -13.50 12.98
CA ALA A 259 -25.02 -12.66 13.87
C ALA A 259 -25.82 -12.08 15.04
N LEU A 260 -27.06 -11.63 14.76
CA LEU A 260 -28.01 -11.16 15.78
C LEU A 260 -28.44 -12.29 16.71
N ALA A 261 -28.67 -13.50 16.19
CA ALA A 261 -29.00 -14.67 17.00
C ALA A 261 -27.82 -15.11 17.91
N ALA A 262 -26.58 -15.05 17.43
CA ALA A 262 -25.38 -15.39 18.21
C ALA A 262 -25.09 -14.37 19.34
N LEU A 263 -25.39 -13.09 19.12
CA LEU A 263 -25.32 -12.05 20.15
C LEU A 263 -26.35 -12.26 21.27
N ILE A 264 -27.52 -12.81 20.96
CA ILE A 264 -28.55 -13.16 21.96
C ILE A 264 -28.15 -14.41 22.75
N LEU A 265 -27.49 -15.39 22.11
CA LEU A 265 -27.12 -16.66 22.74
C LEU A 265 -25.87 -16.61 23.62
N THR A 266 -24.91 -15.71 23.33
CA THR A 266 -23.59 -15.67 24.02
C THR A 266 -23.55 -14.80 25.27
N GLY A 267 -24.67 -14.17 25.66
CA GLY A 267 -24.78 -13.50 26.96
C GLY A 267 -23.83 -12.33 27.18
N VAL A 268 -23.35 -11.67 26.12
CA VAL A 268 -22.66 -10.39 26.26
C VAL A 268 -23.72 -9.37 26.70
N PRO A 269 -23.67 -8.81 27.92
CA PRO A 269 -24.62 -7.78 28.31
C PRO A 269 -24.50 -6.66 27.28
N SER A 270 -25.62 -6.34 26.64
CA SER A 270 -25.70 -5.25 25.67
C SER A 270 -25.06 -3.99 26.27
N LEU A 271 -24.51 -3.11 25.43
CA LEU A 271 -23.94 -1.84 25.89
C LEU A 271 -24.90 -1.11 26.84
N SER A 272 -26.21 -1.26 26.60
CA SER A 272 -27.31 -0.81 27.46
C SER A 272 -27.30 -1.42 28.85
N ALA A 273 -27.02 -2.71 29.01
CA ALA A 273 -26.92 -3.39 30.30
C ALA A 273 -25.67 -2.99 31.09
N ILE A 274 -24.53 -2.76 30.42
CA ILE A 274 -23.32 -2.21 31.05
C ILE A 274 -23.58 -0.78 31.54
N LEU A 275 -24.21 0.06 30.71
CA LEU A 275 -24.62 1.41 31.09
C LEU A 275 -25.64 1.41 32.24
N LEU A 276 -26.58 0.47 32.25
CA LEU A 276 -27.55 0.32 33.34
C LEU A 276 -26.88 -0.11 34.64
N TRP A 277 -25.92 -1.04 34.58
CA TRP A 277 -25.15 -1.49 35.75
C TRP A 277 -24.28 -0.38 36.33
N LEU A 278 -23.58 0.38 35.48
CA LEU A 278 -22.80 1.56 35.88
C LEU A 278 -23.70 2.62 36.52
N TRP A 279 -24.89 2.85 35.95
CA TRP A 279 -25.86 3.80 36.48
C TRP A 279 -26.43 3.37 37.83
N GLN A 280 -26.77 2.09 38.00
CA GLN A 280 -27.26 1.54 39.28
C GLN A 280 -26.19 1.57 40.37
N ARG A 281 -24.90 1.41 40.02
CA ARG A 281 -23.78 1.39 40.96
C ARG A 281 -23.03 2.71 41.11
N ARG A 282 -23.51 3.79 40.49
CA ARG A 282 -22.83 5.10 40.49
C ARG A 282 -22.50 5.63 41.89
N GLY A 283 -23.35 5.39 42.89
CA GLY A 283 -23.12 5.82 44.26
C GLY A 283 -21.96 5.08 44.94
N ALA A 284 -21.89 3.75 44.77
CA ALA A 284 -20.81 2.93 45.30
C ALA A 284 -19.48 3.23 44.59
N ILE A 285 -19.52 3.45 43.29
CA ILE A 285 -18.35 3.86 42.50
C ILE A 285 -17.83 5.23 42.97
N PHE A 286 -18.73 6.19 43.23
CA PHE A 286 -18.35 7.50 43.75
C PHE A 286 -17.72 7.44 45.14
N LEU A 287 -18.25 6.61 46.04
CA LEU A 287 -17.68 6.42 47.39
C LEU A 287 -16.31 5.74 47.33
N TRP A 288 -16.17 4.69 46.53
CA TRP A 288 -14.89 4.01 46.31
C TRP A 288 -13.82 4.92 45.71
N LEU A 289 -14.20 5.76 44.74
CA LEU A 289 -13.29 6.77 44.17
C LEU A 289 -12.91 7.83 45.21
N LYS A 290 -13.86 8.29 46.03
CA LYS A 290 -13.60 9.28 47.07
C LYS A 290 -12.64 8.77 48.14
N GLU A 291 -12.76 7.50 48.54
CA GLU A 291 -11.88 6.89 49.55
C GLU A 291 -10.47 6.62 49.01
N ASN A 292 -10.33 6.28 47.72
CA ASN A 292 -9.05 5.88 47.14
C ASN A 292 -8.30 7.00 46.41
N LEU A 293 -8.93 8.15 46.16
CA LEU A 293 -8.29 9.31 45.54
C LEU A 293 -8.01 10.46 46.52
N SER A 294 -8.42 10.35 47.79
CA SER A 294 -8.07 11.33 48.84
C SER A 294 -6.68 11.10 49.47
N SER A 295 -5.93 10.11 49.00
CA SER A 295 -4.57 9.77 49.44
C SER A 295 -3.47 10.10 48.41
N PHE A 296 -3.76 11.00 47.46
CA PHE A 296 -2.80 11.61 46.54
C PHE A 296 -2.85 13.14 46.61
#